data_AF-A0AA90QH00-F1
#
_entry.id   AF-A0AA90QH00-F1
#
_cell.length_a   1.000
_cell.length_b   1.000
_cell.length_c   1.000
_cell.angle_alpha   90.00
_cell.angle_beta   90.00
_cell.angle_gamma   90.00
#
_symmetry.space_group_name_H-M   'P 1'
#
loop_
_entity.id
_entity.type
_entity.pdbx_description
1 polymer ?
#
loop_
_entity_poly.entity_id
_entity_poly.type
_entity_poly.pdbx_seq_one_letter_code
_entity_poly.pdbx_strand_id
1 'polypeptide(L)'
;MLKEFDAVSLLQWHDAQLDDACLPAPADSVLWRWVEANHHHNHLLWDEEDRARRTDAGSAAIAASKRLIDRHNQLRNDAVEAIDEALLAQLDGVVPQPGARLSSETAGAMIDRLSILALKIFHMRAQTRRTEAGAEHVSACLARLQRLVLQRHDLACCLDRLLAEVASGHAYFKVYRQFKMYNDPALNPWLYGGAPGRNRSGTAP
;
A
#
# COMPACT_ATOMS: atom_id res chain seq x y z
N MET A 1 -16.96 18.57 -5.28
CA MET A 1 -17.36 17.19 -4.95
C MET A 1 -16.52 16.30 -5.84
N LEU A 2 -15.74 15.37 -5.27
CA LEU A 2 -14.89 14.42 -6.00
C LEU A 2 -15.76 13.46 -6.81
N LYS A 3 -16.41 13.95 -7.87
CA LYS A 3 -17.54 13.27 -8.55
C LYS A 3 -17.14 11.96 -9.23
N GLU A 4 -15.86 11.64 -9.32
CA GLU A 4 -15.31 10.51 -10.09
C GLU A 4 -14.54 9.50 -9.23
N PHE A 5 -14.58 9.63 -7.90
CA PHE A 5 -13.87 8.72 -7.01
C PHE A 5 -14.69 8.39 -5.75
N ASP A 6 -15.07 7.13 -5.62
CA ASP A 6 -15.73 6.56 -4.44
C ASP A 6 -15.10 5.22 -4.07
N ALA A 7 -15.21 4.83 -2.79
CA ALA A 7 -14.57 3.61 -2.32
C ALA A 7 -15.15 2.34 -2.97
N VAL A 8 -16.43 2.31 -3.38
CA VAL A 8 -17.03 1.11 -4.00
C VAL A 8 -16.39 0.84 -5.36
N SER A 9 -16.28 1.86 -6.22
CA SER A 9 -15.62 1.76 -7.52
C SER A 9 -14.15 1.34 -7.38
N LEU A 10 -13.44 1.89 -6.39
CA LEU A 10 -12.07 1.49 -6.05
C LEU A 10 -11.96 0.01 -5.67
N LEU A 11 -12.85 -0.46 -4.77
CA LEU A 11 -12.83 -1.84 -4.29
C LEU A 11 -13.12 -2.83 -5.42
N GLN A 12 -14.12 -2.53 -6.26
CA GLN A 12 -14.47 -3.35 -7.42
C GLN A 12 -13.33 -3.43 -8.42
N TRP A 13 -12.68 -2.29 -8.71
CA TRP A 13 -11.57 -2.25 -9.64
C TRP A 13 -10.34 -3.03 -9.12
N HIS A 14 -9.97 -2.85 -7.84
CA HIS A 14 -8.90 -3.66 -7.22
C HIS A 14 -9.19 -5.17 -7.33
N ASP A 15 -10.44 -5.60 -7.09
CA ASP A 15 -10.77 -7.02 -7.17
C ASP A 15 -10.73 -7.53 -8.62
N ALA A 16 -11.25 -6.75 -9.57
CA ALA A 16 -11.26 -7.12 -10.98
C ALA A 16 -9.85 -7.20 -11.58
N GLN A 17 -8.94 -6.29 -11.20
CA GLN A 17 -7.54 -6.31 -11.65
C GLN A 17 -6.76 -7.55 -11.21
N LEU A 18 -7.14 -8.17 -10.08
CA LEU A 18 -6.52 -9.41 -9.63
C LEU A 18 -6.99 -10.63 -10.46
N ASP A 19 -8.15 -10.53 -11.09
CA ASP A 19 -8.67 -11.55 -12.00
C ASP A 19 -8.18 -11.32 -13.45
N ASP A 20 -8.08 -10.06 -13.89
CA ASP A 20 -7.58 -9.65 -15.20
C ASP A 20 -6.74 -8.38 -15.09
N ALA A 21 -5.42 -8.54 -15.11
CA ALA A 21 -4.46 -7.44 -14.98
C ALA A 21 -4.42 -6.47 -16.17
N CYS A 22 -5.12 -6.78 -17.27
CA CYS A 22 -5.23 -5.92 -18.44
C CYS A 22 -6.46 -5.01 -18.40
N LEU A 23 -7.28 -5.06 -17.33
CA LEU A 23 -8.45 -4.19 -17.23
C LEU A 23 -8.03 -2.72 -17.11
N PRO A 24 -8.60 -1.83 -17.92
CA PRO A 24 -8.30 -0.41 -17.82
C PRO A 24 -8.80 0.17 -16.50
N ALA A 25 -8.17 1.25 -16.05
CA ALA A 25 -8.69 2.03 -14.93
C ALA A 25 -10.09 2.59 -15.25
N PRO A 26 -10.96 2.81 -14.23
CA PRO A 26 -12.34 3.25 -14.44
C PRO A 26 -12.48 4.62 -15.12
N ALA A 27 -11.46 5.47 -15.03
CA ALA A 27 -11.40 6.74 -15.75
C ALA A 27 -9.96 7.09 -16.15
N ASP A 28 -9.79 7.81 -17.26
CA ASP A 28 -8.51 8.39 -17.66
C ASP A 28 -8.25 9.69 -16.87
N SER A 29 -7.78 9.54 -15.63
CA SER A 29 -7.41 10.66 -14.77
C SER A 29 -6.04 10.45 -14.12
N VAL A 30 -5.40 11.55 -13.73
CA VAL A 30 -4.10 11.50 -13.01
C VAL A 30 -4.22 10.67 -11.73
N LEU A 31 -5.34 10.79 -11.03
CA LEU A 31 -5.62 10.00 -9.82
C LEU A 31 -5.62 8.50 -10.13
N TRP A 32 -6.41 8.08 -11.13
CA TRP A 32 -6.55 6.67 -11.46
C TRP A 32 -5.26 6.05 -12.01
N ARG A 33 -4.43 6.81 -12.74
CA ARG A 33 -3.09 6.35 -13.15
C ARG A 33 -2.21 6.00 -11.94
N TRP A 34 -2.25 6.81 -10.88
CA TRP A 34 -1.46 6.53 -9.67
C TRP A 34 -2.07 5.45 -8.78
N VAL A 35 -3.41 5.35 -8.72
CA VAL A 35 -4.10 4.20 -8.10
C VAL A 35 -3.69 2.90 -8.80
N GLU A 36 -3.64 2.91 -10.13
CA GLU A 36 -3.21 1.77 -10.92
C GLU A 36 -1.75 1.38 -10.64
N ALA A 37 -0.84 2.35 -10.68
CA ALA A 37 0.57 2.14 -10.35
C ALA A 37 0.75 1.61 -8.92
N ASN A 38 -0.01 2.14 -7.95
CA ASN A 38 0.03 1.66 -6.56
C ASN A 38 -0.42 0.19 -6.46
N HIS A 39 -1.54 -0.17 -7.08
CA HIS A 39 -2.07 -1.53 -7.02
C HIS A 39 -1.13 -2.52 -7.72
N HIS A 40 -0.61 -2.15 -8.89
CA HIS A 40 0.38 -2.93 -9.64
C HIS A 40 1.65 -3.19 -8.83
N HIS A 41 2.23 -2.17 -8.19
CA HIS A 41 3.43 -2.36 -7.38
C HIS A 41 3.18 -3.13 -6.09
N ASN A 42 1.98 -3.06 -5.51
CA ASN A 42 1.61 -3.93 -4.41
C ASN A 42 1.55 -5.41 -4.84
N HIS A 43 1.04 -5.72 -6.04
CA HIS A 43 1.06 -7.07 -6.59
C HIS A 43 2.49 -7.59 -6.79
N LEU A 44 3.34 -6.83 -7.49
CA LEU A 44 4.73 -7.23 -7.72
C LEU A 44 5.53 -7.38 -6.42
N LEU A 45 5.27 -6.52 -5.44
CA LEU A 45 5.87 -6.63 -4.11
C LEU A 45 5.45 -7.92 -3.41
N TRP A 46 4.16 -8.28 -3.49
CA TRP A 46 3.66 -9.54 -2.92
C TRP A 46 4.35 -10.76 -3.54
N ASP A 47 4.42 -10.81 -4.87
CA ASP A 47 5.06 -11.91 -5.59
C ASP A 47 6.53 -12.08 -5.21
N GLU A 48 7.27 -10.98 -5.09
CA GLU A 48 8.69 -11.03 -4.73
C GLU A 48 8.89 -11.37 -3.24
N GLU A 49 7.98 -10.98 -2.34
CA GLU A 49 7.98 -11.46 -0.96
C GLU A 49 7.78 -12.98 -0.87
N ASP A 50 6.85 -13.55 -1.65
CA ASP A 50 6.65 -15.00 -1.72
C ASP A 50 7.89 -15.71 -2.28
N ARG A 51 8.50 -15.17 -3.35
CA ARG A 51 9.75 -15.70 -3.92
C ARG A 51 10.92 -15.65 -2.95
N ALA A 52 11.07 -14.56 -2.19
CA ALA A 52 12.16 -14.39 -1.24
C ALA A 52 12.08 -15.32 -0.02
N ARG A 53 10.87 -15.83 0.31
CA ARG A 53 10.63 -16.73 1.45
C ARG A 53 10.82 -18.21 1.13
N ARG A 54 11.05 -18.54 -0.13
CA ARG A 54 11.35 -19.90 -0.58
C ARG A 54 12.62 -20.45 0.06
N THR A 55 12.52 -21.61 0.68
CA THR A 55 13.66 -22.31 1.30
C THR A 55 14.50 -23.11 0.30
N ASP A 56 13.98 -23.31 -0.91
CA ASP A 56 14.64 -24.00 -2.02
C ASP A 56 15.37 -23.04 -2.97
N ALA A 57 15.31 -21.73 -2.72
CA ALA A 57 15.99 -20.71 -3.50
C ALA A 57 17.43 -20.48 -3.02
N GLY A 58 18.38 -20.35 -3.96
CA GLY A 58 19.75 -19.97 -3.65
C GLY A 58 19.87 -18.51 -3.19
N SER A 59 20.95 -18.19 -2.45
CA SER A 59 21.20 -16.85 -1.90
C SER A 59 21.20 -15.73 -2.94
N ALA A 60 21.69 -16.00 -4.15
CA ALA A 60 21.68 -15.04 -5.26
C ALA A 60 20.26 -14.68 -5.72
N ALA A 61 19.35 -15.66 -5.78
CA ALA A 61 17.94 -15.42 -6.12
C ALA A 61 17.23 -14.62 -5.01
N ILE A 62 17.48 -14.96 -3.75
CA ILE A 62 16.94 -14.21 -2.60
C ILE A 62 17.43 -12.76 -2.61
N ALA A 63 18.70 -12.52 -2.91
CA ALA A 63 19.25 -11.17 -3.02
C ALA A 63 18.63 -10.38 -4.19
N ALA A 64 18.34 -11.03 -5.32
CA ALA A 64 17.65 -10.42 -6.44
C ALA A 64 16.22 -10.02 -6.06
N SER A 65 15.44 -10.93 -5.46
CA SER A 65 14.10 -10.62 -4.96
C SER A 65 14.12 -9.51 -3.92
N LYS A 66 15.10 -9.48 -3.01
CA LYS A 66 15.20 -8.38 -2.02
C LYS A 66 15.36 -7.01 -2.68
N ARG A 67 16.14 -6.91 -3.76
CA ARG A 67 16.29 -5.66 -4.52
C ARG A 67 15.00 -5.25 -5.21
N LEU A 68 14.23 -6.21 -5.72
CA LEU A 68 12.93 -5.96 -6.33
C LEU A 68 11.89 -5.54 -5.28
N ILE A 69 11.86 -6.19 -4.11
CA ILE A 69 11.06 -5.81 -2.95
C ILE A 69 11.33 -4.34 -2.58
N ASP A 70 12.60 -3.96 -2.44
CA ASP A 70 12.96 -2.59 -2.08
C ASP A 70 12.52 -1.58 -3.14
N ARG A 71 12.68 -1.92 -4.43
CA ARG A 71 12.22 -1.10 -5.56
C ARG A 71 10.71 -0.94 -5.57
N HIS A 72 9.94 -2.03 -5.50
CA HIS A 72 8.47 -1.98 -5.57
C HIS A 72 7.87 -1.33 -4.34
N ASN A 73 8.47 -1.54 -3.16
CA ASN A 73 8.08 -0.81 -1.96
C ASN A 73 8.32 0.69 -2.13
N GLN A 74 9.43 1.13 -2.75
CA GLN A 74 9.61 2.56 -3.04
C GLN A 74 8.54 3.08 -4.01
N LEU A 75 8.36 2.40 -5.14
CA LEU A 75 7.40 2.82 -6.16
C LEU A 75 5.95 2.86 -5.65
N ARG A 76 5.54 1.93 -4.77
CA ARG A 76 4.21 2.00 -4.15
C ARG A 76 4.07 3.24 -3.25
N ASN A 77 5.13 3.59 -2.50
CA ASN A 77 5.11 4.75 -1.59
C ASN A 77 5.08 6.05 -2.40
N ASP A 78 5.83 6.13 -3.49
CA ASP A 78 5.80 7.26 -4.41
C ASP A 78 4.38 7.43 -5.01
N ALA A 79 3.75 6.32 -5.39
CA ALA A 79 2.37 6.33 -5.89
C ALA A 79 1.36 6.78 -4.81
N VAL A 80 1.54 6.41 -3.54
CA VAL A 80 0.71 6.91 -2.42
C VAL A 80 0.77 8.43 -2.32
N GLU A 81 1.98 8.99 -2.34
CA GLU A 81 2.15 10.44 -2.26
C GLU A 81 1.54 11.14 -3.48
N ALA A 82 1.70 10.57 -4.67
CA ALA A 82 1.13 11.11 -5.90
C ALA A 82 -0.42 11.03 -5.94
N ILE A 83 -1.01 9.99 -5.34
CA ILE A 83 -2.47 9.89 -5.12
C ILE A 83 -2.94 11.03 -4.21
N ASP A 84 -2.24 11.26 -3.09
CA ASP A 84 -2.58 12.33 -2.17
C ASP A 84 -2.51 13.72 -2.83
N GLU A 85 -1.47 13.97 -3.63
CA GLU A 85 -1.35 15.20 -4.43
C GLU A 85 -2.48 15.35 -5.43
N ALA A 86 -2.81 14.29 -6.17
CA ALA A 86 -3.88 14.31 -7.16
C ALA A 86 -5.26 14.57 -6.52
N LEU A 87 -5.50 14.04 -5.31
CA LEU A 87 -6.72 14.30 -4.54
C LEU A 87 -6.75 15.73 -4.01
N LEU A 88 -5.66 16.23 -3.44
CA LEU A 88 -5.58 17.60 -2.93
C LEU A 88 -5.71 18.63 -4.04
N ALA A 89 -5.18 18.36 -5.24
CA ALA A 89 -5.35 19.23 -6.41
C ALA A 89 -6.82 19.36 -6.84
N GLN A 90 -7.63 18.30 -6.70
CA GLN A 90 -9.08 18.37 -6.96
C GLN A 90 -9.87 19.12 -5.88
N LEU A 91 -9.22 19.37 -4.73
CA LEU A 91 -9.77 20.09 -3.59
C LEU A 91 -9.24 21.53 -3.52
N ASP A 92 -8.61 22.02 -4.60
CA ASP A 92 -8.13 23.39 -4.66
C ASP A 92 -9.29 24.39 -4.39
N GLY A 93 -9.01 25.37 -3.54
CA GLY A 93 -10.01 26.32 -3.03
C GLY A 93 -10.86 25.83 -1.84
N VAL A 94 -10.75 24.57 -1.39
CA VAL A 94 -11.37 24.14 -0.13
C VAL A 94 -10.54 24.64 1.05
N VAL A 95 -11.09 25.60 1.79
CA VAL A 95 -10.45 26.15 2.99
C VAL A 95 -10.92 25.36 4.23
N PRO A 96 -10.00 24.80 5.04
CA PRO A 96 -10.37 24.17 6.30
C PRO A 96 -11.10 25.14 7.22
N GLN A 97 -12.25 24.72 7.74
CA GLN A 97 -13.04 25.51 8.68
C GLN A 97 -12.35 25.62 10.06
N PRO A 98 -12.69 26.64 10.88
CA PRO A 98 -12.27 26.67 12.27
C PRO A 98 -12.66 25.36 12.98
N GLY A 99 -11.67 24.70 13.60
CA GLY A 99 -11.88 23.41 14.26
C GLY A 99 -11.81 22.18 13.35
N ALA A 100 -11.45 22.34 12.07
CA ALA A 100 -11.21 21.20 11.18
C ALA A 100 -10.17 20.25 11.78
N ARG A 101 -10.48 18.96 11.79
CA ARG A 101 -9.56 17.94 12.36
C ARG A 101 -8.45 17.60 11.36
N LEU A 102 -7.23 17.49 11.85
CA LEU A 102 -6.16 16.85 11.09
C LEU A 102 -6.36 15.33 11.11
N SER A 103 -6.45 14.71 9.94
CA SER A 103 -6.36 13.26 9.80
C SER A 103 -4.89 12.83 9.86
N SER A 104 -4.56 11.89 10.73
CA SER A 104 -3.22 11.30 10.82
C SER A 104 -2.88 10.43 9.62
N GLU A 105 -3.91 9.79 9.04
CA GLU A 105 -3.79 8.98 7.83
C GLU A 105 -4.30 9.79 6.63
N THR A 106 -3.57 9.72 5.53
CA THR A 106 -3.94 10.37 4.27
C THR A 106 -4.85 9.46 3.43
N ALA A 107 -5.58 10.04 2.47
CA ALA A 107 -6.46 9.26 1.61
C ALA A 107 -5.68 8.24 0.75
N GLY A 108 -4.51 8.62 0.23
CA GLY A 108 -3.59 7.75 -0.50
C GLY A 108 -3.10 6.58 0.33
N ALA A 109 -2.77 6.80 1.61
CA ALA A 109 -2.39 5.72 2.52
C ALA A 109 -3.54 4.72 2.77
N MET A 110 -4.78 5.21 2.90
CA MET A 110 -5.95 4.35 3.01
C MET A 110 -6.19 3.55 1.73
N ILE A 111 -6.01 4.16 0.56
CA ILE A 111 -6.13 3.50 -0.76
C ILE A 111 -5.09 2.37 -0.90
N ASP A 112 -3.84 2.61 -0.52
CA ASP A 112 -2.78 1.58 -0.52
C ASP A 112 -3.12 0.41 0.40
N ARG A 113 -3.61 0.68 1.61
CA ARG A 113 -4.06 -0.37 2.53
C ARG A 113 -5.25 -1.15 1.99
N LEU A 114 -6.18 -0.50 1.28
CA LEU A 114 -7.30 -1.17 0.61
C LEU A 114 -6.81 -2.09 -0.52
N SER A 115 -5.80 -1.67 -1.28
CA SER A 115 -5.11 -2.48 -2.29
C SER A 115 -4.44 -3.72 -1.67
N ILE A 116 -3.70 -3.55 -0.57
CA ILE A 116 -3.07 -4.66 0.17
C ILE A 116 -4.12 -5.61 0.74
N LEU A 117 -5.25 -5.10 1.24
CA LEU A 117 -6.34 -5.93 1.74
C LEU A 117 -7.01 -6.73 0.61
N ALA A 118 -7.11 -6.17 -0.61
CA ALA A 118 -7.60 -6.91 -1.78
C ALA A 118 -6.72 -8.13 -2.08
N LEU A 119 -5.39 -7.96 -2.14
CA LEU A 119 -4.42 -9.05 -2.31
C LEU A 119 -4.54 -10.11 -1.21
N LYS A 120 -4.60 -9.68 0.06
CA LYS A 120 -4.78 -10.60 1.20
C LYS A 120 -6.06 -11.42 1.09
N ILE A 121 -7.18 -10.77 0.70
CA ILE A 121 -8.46 -11.44 0.50
C ILE A 121 -8.38 -12.43 -0.65
N PHE A 122 -7.79 -12.04 -1.78
CA PHE A 122 -7.61 -12.89 -2.96
C PHE A 122 -6.83 -14.18 -2.62
N HIS A 123 -5.63 -14.04 -2.04
CA HIS A 123 -4.82 -15.21 -1.66
C HIS A 123 -5.47 -16.03 -0.53
N MET A 124 -6.13 -15.39 0.45
CA MET A 124 -6.84 -16.13 1.50
C MET A 124 -8.04 -16.91 0.94
N ARG A 125 -8.79 -16.36 -0.03
CA ARG A 125 -9.85 -17.10 -0.73
C ARG A 125 -9.29 -18.35 -1.41
N ALA A 126 -8.13 -18.27 -2.06
CA ALA A 126 -7.48 -19.44 -2.63
C ALA A 126 -7.18 -20.51 -1.57
N GLN A 127 -6.68 -20.11 -0.38
CA GLN A 127 -6.44 -21.06 0.74
C GLN A 127 -7.72 -21.76 1.22
N THR A 128 -8.86 -21.07 1.23
CA THR A 128 -10.15 -21.70 1.61
C THR A 128 -10.66 -22.73 0.62
N ARG A 129 -10.12 -22.76 -0.61
CA ARG A 129 -10.53 -23.67 -1.69
C ARG A 129 -9.57 -24.86 -1.88
N ARG A 130 -8.53 -24.98 -1.04
CA ARG A 130 -7.54 -26.06 -1.10
C ARG A 130 -8.17 -27.39 -0.69
N THR A 131 -8.23 -28.34 -1.63
CA THR A 131 -8.86 -29.66 -1.43
C THR A 131 -7.98 -30.62 -0.63
N GLU A 132 -6.67 -30.39 -0.65
CA GLU A 132 -5.67 -31.18 0.08
C GLU A 132 -5.48 -30.74 1.54
N ALA A 133 -6.07 -29.61 1.92
CA ALA A 133 -6.02 -29.10 3.28
C ALA A 133 -7.09 -29.75 4.17
N GLY A 134 -6.74 -30.04 5.43
CA GLY A 134 -7.71 -30.56 6.40
C GLY A 134 -8.81 -29.55 6.74
N ALA A 135 -9.97 -30.05 7.19
CA ALA A 135 -11.14 -29.22 7.52
C ALA A 135 -10.85 -28.12 8.55
N GLU A 136 -9.99 -28.39 9.53
CA GLU A 136 -9.57 -27.40 10.53
C GLU A 136 -8.80 -26.22 9.89
N HIS A 137 -7.90 -26.52 8.96
CA HIS A 137 -7.17 -25.49 8.23
C HIS A 137 -8.13 -24.60 7.41
N VAL A 138 -9.04 -25.23 6.66
CA VAL A 138 -10.04 -24.51 5.86
C VAL A 138 -10.91 -23.61 6.75
N SER A 139 -11.39 -24.13 7.88
CA SER A 139 -12.17 -23.36 8.86
C SER A 139 -11.38 -22.15 9.40
N ALA A 140 -10.12 -22.35 9.77
CA ALA A 140 -9.26 -21.27 10.24
C ALA A 140 -9.00 -20.21 9.16
N CYS A 141 -8.86 -20.62 7.89
CA CYS A 141 -8.71 -19.72 6.74
C CYS A 141 -10.01 -18.94 6.46
N LEU A 142 -11.18 -19.57 6.57
CA LEU A 142 -12.48 -18.90 6.43
C LEU A 142 -12.67 -17.83 7.52
N ALA A 143 -12.33 -18.12 8.77
CA ALA A 143 -12.40 -17.15 9.86
C ALA A 143 -11.41 -15.97 9.67
N ARG A 144 -10.26 -16.20 9.05
CA ARG A 144 -9.33 -15.12 8.67
C ARG A 144 -9.88 -14.30 7.51
N LEU A 145 -10.45 -14.96 6.49
CA LEU A 145 -11.06 -14.30 5.34
C LEU A 145 -12.19 -13.35 5.76
N GLN A 146 -13.08 -13.78 6.64
CA GLN A 146 -14.18 -12.94 7.16
C GLN A 146 -13.65 -11.67 7.84
N ARG A 147 -12.60 -11.80 8.66
CA ARG A 147 -11.95 -10.63 9.30
C ARG A 147 -11.32 -9.69 8.29
N LEU A 148 -10.66 -10.21 7.26
CA LEU A 148 -10.07 -9.38 6.20
C LEU A 148 -11.15 -8.62 5.42
N VAL A 149 -12.26 -9.27 5.09
CA VAL A 149 -13.40 -8.63 4.42
C VAL A 149 -13.99 -7.51 5.28
N LEU A 150 -14.20 -7.76 6.58
CA LEU A 150 -14.68 -6.72 7.51
C LEU A 150 -13.71 -5.55 7.59
N GLN A 151 -12.40 -5.80 7.77
CA GLN A 151 -11.38 -4.76 7.80
C GLN A 151 -11.36 -3.90 6.54
N ARG A 152 -11.53 -4.51 5.36
CA ARG A 152 -11.56 -3.79 4.08
C ARG A 152 -12.81 -2.93 3.96
N HIS A 153 -13.96 -3.43 4.39
CA HIS A 153 -15.20 -2.67 4.44
C HIS A 153 -15.11 -1.46 5.38
N ASP A 154 -14.65 -1.68 6.62
CA ASP A 154 -14.53 -0.61 7.61
C ASP A 154 -13.56 0.49 7.14
N LEU A 155 -12.45 0.11 6.50
CA LEU A 155 -11.48 1.06 5.95
C LEU A 155 -12.07 1.84 4.76
N ALA A 156 -12.86 1.19 3.90
CA ALA A 156 -13.55 1.85 2.78
C ALA A 156 -14.53 2.91 3.30
N CYS A 157 -15.34 2.58 4.31
CA CYS A 157 -16.24 3.56 4.95
C CYS A 157 -15.46 4.73 5.58
N CYS A 158 -14.31 4.45 6.20
CA CYS A 158 -13.45 5.51 6.73
C CYS A 158 -12.90 6.42 5.62
N LEU A 159 -12.54 5.86 4.46
CA LEU A 159 -12.05 6.63 3.31
C LEU A 159 -13.14 7.55 2.77
N ASP A 160 -14.34 7.04 2.51
CA ASP A 160 -15.47 7.85 2.03
C ASP A 160 -15.78 8.99 3.01
N ARG A 161 -15.78 8.69 4.31
CA ARG A 161 -15.97 9.70 5.36
C ARG A 161 -14.87 10.76 5.32
N LEU A 162 -13.60 10.36 5.23
CA LEU A 162 -12.49 11.31 5.15
C LEU A 162 -12.64 12.23 3.94
N LEU A 163 -12.91 11.67 2.75
CA LEU A 163 -13.07 12.45 1.53
C LEU A 163 -14.24 13.45 1.62
N ALA A 164 -15.37 13.05 2.23
CA ALA A 164 -16.51 13.93 2.45
C ALA A 164 -16.22 15.05 3.46
N GLU A 165 -15.56 14.73 4.58
CA GLU A 165 -15.17 15.73 5.58
C GLU A 165 -14.13 16.70 5.03
N VAL A 166 -13.18 16.24 4.22
CA VAL A 166 -12.20 17.10 3.55
C VAL A 166 -12.88 17.99 2.51
N ALA A 167 -13.76 17.45 1.67
CA ALA A 167 -14.48 18.24 0.66
C ALA A 167 -15.40 19.31 1.25
N SER A 168 -15.83 19.16 2.50
CA SER A 168 -16.64 20.14 3.23
C SER A 168 -15.82 21.05 4.17
N GLY A 169 -14.49 20.88 4.21
CA GLY A 169 -13.59 21.66 5.05
C GLY A 169 -13.61 21.30 6.54
N HIS A 170 -14.25 20.20 6.95
CA HIS A 170 -14.29 19.74 8.34
C HIS A 170 -13.09 18.86 8.74
N ALA A 171 -12.36 18.34 7.76
CA ALA A 171 -11.11 17.64 7.96
C ALA A 171 -10.07 18.06 6.92
N TYR A 172 -8.81 17.73 7.17
CA TYR A 172 -7.74 17.86 6.19
C TYR A 172 -6.65 16.82 6.48
N PHE A 173 -5.82 16.53 5.49
CA PHE A 173 -4.61 15.72 5.64
C PHE A 173 -3.44 16.44 4.98
N LYS A 174 -2.21 16.08 5.35
CA LYS A 174 -0.99 16.68 4.83
C LYS A 174 -0.13 15.61 4.16
N VAL A 175 0.47 15.97 3.03
CA VAL A 175 1.47 15.13 2.37
C VAL A 175 2.80 15.29 3.08
N TYR A 176 3.28 14.22 3.68
CA TYR A 176 4.63 14.13 4.24
C TYR A 176 5.45 13.19 3.36
N ARG A 177 6.44 13.74 2.65
CA ARG A 177 7.36 12.97 1.81
C ARG A 177 8.17 11.99 2.66
N GLN A 178 8.37 10.77 2.18
CA GLN A 178 9.20 9.79 2.87
C GLN A 178 10.69 10.15 2.77
N PHE A 179 11.32 10.38 3.92
CA PHE A 179 12.76 10.62 4.03
C PHE A 179 13.52 9.34 4.44
N LYS A 180 13.59 8.36 3.53
CA LYS A 180 14.39 7.14 3.75
C LYS A 180 15.86 7.39 3.43
N MET A 181 16.64 7.75 4.46
CA MET A 181 18.06 8.08 4.30
C MET A 181 18.86 7.00 3.54
N TYR A 182 18.58 5.72 3.77
CA TYR A 182 19.31 4.63 3.15
C TYR A 182 19.05 4.45 1.64
N ASN A 183 17.98 5.06 1.12
CA ASN A 183 17.67 5.07 -0.31
C ASN A 183 18.42 6.17 -1.07
N ASP A 184 18.91 7.20 -0.36
CA ASP A 184 19.75 8.23 -0.93
C ASP A 184 21.23 7.81 -0.83
N PRO A 185 21.94 7.59 -1.95
CA PRO A 185 23.35 7.24 -1.93
C PRO A 185 24.24 8.23 -1.18
N ALA A 186 23.87 9.51 -1.13
CA ALA A 186 24.60 10.55 -0.41
C ALA A 186 24.35 10.52 1.11
N LEU A 187 23.30 9.83 1.57
CA LEU A 187 22.95 9.66 3.00
C LEU A 187 23.17 8.22 3.50
N ASN A 188 23.50 7.28 2.61
CA ASN A 188 23.80 5.90 2.99
C ASN A 188 25.30 5.72 3.30
N PRO A 189 25.71 5.50 4.57
CA PRO A 189 27.12 5.46 4.97
C PRO A 189 27.91 4.31 4.33
N TRP A 190 27.22 3.27 3.85
CA TRP A 190 27.85 2.16 3.13
C TRP A 190 28.14 2.49 1.66
N LEU A 191 27.54 3.55 1.10
CA LEU A 191 27.70 3.97 -0.29
C LEU A 191 28.66 5.16 -0.46
N TYR A 192 28.60 6.18 0.41
CA TYR A 192 29.40 7.40 0.23
C TYR A 192 30.74 7.43 1.01
N GLY A 193 30.99 6.52 1.97
CA GLY A 193 32.14 6.66 2.88
C GLY A 193 32.88 5.38 3.29
N GLY A 194 32.42 4.20 2.86
CA GLY A 194 32.91 2.93 3.40
C GLY A 194 32.39 2.70 4.82
N ALA A 195 31.97 1.46 5.09
CA ALA A 195 31.39 1.00 6.35
C ALA A 195 31.85 1.79 7.59
N PRO A 196 30.95 2.32 8.44
CA PRO A 196 31.38 2.94 9.68
C PRO A 196 32.13 1.88 10.50
N GLY A 197 33.45 2.06 10.60
CA GLY A 197 34.29 1.26 11.49
C GLY A 197 33.75 1.43 12.90
N ARG A 198 32.97 0.46 13.39
CA ARG A 198 32.69 0.34 14.82
C ARG A 198 34.03 0.04 15.49
N ASN A 199 34.73 1.08 15.94
CA ASN A 199 35.80 0.94 16.91
C ASN A 199 35.22 0.17 18.11
N ARG A 200 35.54 -1.12 18.20
CA ARG A 200 35.36 -1.91 19.41
C ARG A 200 36.46 -1.50 20.40
N SER A 201 36.36 -0.30 20.96
CA SER A 201 37.08 0.09 22.16
C SER A 201 36.06 0.27 23.27
N GLY A 202 35.74 -0.84 23.92
CA GLY A 202 34.83 -0.90 25.05
C GLY A 202 35.23 -2.07 25.92
N THR A 203 36.37 -1.93 26.59
CA THR A 203 36.62 -2.59 27.87
C THR A 203 35.43 -2.32 28.77
N ALA A 204 34.78 -3.38 29.25
CA ALA A 204 33.92 -3.31 30.42
C ALA A 204 34.57 -4.17 31.53
N PRO A 205 34.52 -3.70 32.79
CA PRO A 205 35.12 -4.38 33.95
C PRO A 205 34.46 -5.71 34.28
#